data_AF-A0A8D0EU86-F1
#
_entry.id   AF-A0A8D0EU86-F1
#
_cell.length_a   1.000
_cell.length_b   1.000
_cell.length_c   1.000
_cell.angle_alpha   90.00
_cell.angle_beta   90.00
_cell.angle_gamma   90.00
#
_symmetry.space_group_name_H-M   'P 1'
#
loop_
_entity.id
_entity.type
_entity.pdbx_description
1 polymer ?
#
loop_
_entity_poly.entity_id
_entity_poly.type
_entity_poly.pdbx_seq_one_letter_code
_entity_poly.pdbx_strand_id
1 'polypeptide(L)'
;MGLLSQGSPLSWEETRRHAEHVRKHGILQFLHIYRAVRDRHKDVLKWGDEVEYMLVKFDHENKKVRLVLCGEEVLQTLQDKGEKVNPNHPTLWRPEYGSYMIEGTPGQPYGGTMSEFNTVQDNMRKRRQEAASVLKENEAVCTVTSFPRLGCPGFTLPEYKPTPVEGGASKSLFFPDEAINKHPRFSTLTRNIRHRRGEKVVINVPIFKDKNTPSPFIETFPNDDGEAAKAAKPDYIYMDAMGFGMGNCCLQVKYVCFQDVTECCLP
;
A
#
# COMPACT_ATOMS: atom_id res chain seq x y z
N MET A 1 -1.51 -4.86 9.12
CA MET A 1 -1.51 -3.51 9.78
C MET A 1 -2.61 -3.29 10.86
N GLY A 2 -2.42 -2.32 11.79
CA GLY A 2 -3.34 -1.99 12.90
C GLY A 2 -4.61 -1.20 12.50
N LEU A 3 -5.59 -1.13 13.41
CA LEU A 3 -6.90 -0.48 13.20
C LEU A 3 -6.75 0.97 12.70
N LEU A 4 -7.27 1.27 11.51
CA LEU A 4 -7.43 2.65 11.05
C LEU A 4 -8.69 3.24 11.69
N SER A 5 -8.54 3.93 12.82
CA SER A 5 -9.61 4.72 13.40
C SER A 5 -9.78 6.04 12.63
N GLN A 6 -11.03 6.44 12.39
CA GLN A 6 -11.31 7.75 11.81
C GLN A 6 -10.91 8.88 12.77
N GLY A 7 -10.24 9.89 12.24
CA GLY A 7 -9.85 11.12 12.94
C GLY A 7 -9.56 12.22 11.93
N SER A 8 -9.35 13.45 12.43
CA SER A 8 -8.99 14.60 11.59
C SER A 8 -7.48 14.69 11.44
N PRO A 9 -6.90 14.34 10.27
CA PRO A 9 -5.47 14.43 10.08
C PRO A 9 -5.02 15.90 9.96
N LEU A 10 -3.83 16.19 10.47
CA LEU A 10 -3.22 17.52 10.40
C LEU A 10 -2.50 17.73 9.06
N SER A 11 -2.52 18.97 8.56
CA SER A 11 -1.64 19.39 7.47
C SER A 11 -0.17 19.32 7.89
N TRP A 12 0.76 19.45 6.92
CA TRP A 12 2.18 19.48 7.24
C TRP A 12 2.55 20.64 8.16
N GLU A 13 1.98 21.83 7.94
CA GLU A 13 2.30 23.01 8.74
C GLU A 13 1.88 22.85 10.21
N GLU A 14 0.70 22.27 10.45
CA GLU A 14 0.20 21.94 11.78
C GLU A 14 1.00 20.80 12.40
N THR A 15 1.23 19.71 11.64
CA THR A 15 2.02 18.55 12.09
C THR A 15 3.42 18.98 12.54
N ARG A 16 4.06 19.88 11.79
CA ARG A 16 5.40 20.40 12.10
C ARG A 16 5.44 21.12 13.45
N ARG A 17 4.39 21.84 13.84
CA ARG A 17 4.30 22.53 15.15
C ARG A 17 4.27 21.54 16.32
N HIS A 18 3.74 20.33 16.09
CA HIS A 18 3.64 19.28 17.10
C HIS A 18 4.75 18.22 16.99
N ALA A 19 5.70 18.35 16.05
CA ALA A 19 6.70 17.32 15.78
C ALA A 19 7.55 16.97 17.02
N GLU A 20 7.99 17.97 17.80
CA GLU A 20 8.72 17.74 19.05
C GLU A 20 7.86 17.08 20.12
N HIS A 21 6.59 17.48 20.23
CA HIS A 21 5.65 16.85 21.15
C HIS A 21 5.48 15.36 20.82
N VAL A 22 5.21 15.04 19.54
CA VAL A 22 5.06 13.64 19.08
C VAL A 22 6.33 12.84 19.32
N ARG A 23 7.51 13.37 19.00
CA ARG A 23 8.80 12.70 19.28
C ARG A 23 8.99 12.42 20.77
N LYS A 24 8.82 13.44 21.62
CA LYS A 24 9.00 13.31 23.07
C LYS A 24 8.05 12.27 23.65
N HIS A 25 6.76 12.35 23.32
CA HIS A 25 5.77 11.42 23.84
C HIS A 25 5.93 10.01 23.26
N GLY A 26 6.36 9.88 22.00
CA GLY A 26 6.72 8.60 21.40
C GLY A 26 7.89 7.91 22.13
N ILE A 27 8.94 8.65 22.49
CA ILE A 27 10.05 8.14 23.30
C ILE A 27 9.55 7.71 24.69
N LEU A 28 8.70 8.51 25.33
CA LEU A 28 8.11 8.13 26.62
C LEU A 28 7.30 6.85 26.51
N GLN A 29 6.41 6.73 25.52
CA GLN A 29 5.63 5.51 25.28
C GLN A 29 6.54 4.31 25.03
N PHE A 30 7.57 4.47 24.19
CA PHE A 30 8.58 3.43 23.95
C PHE A 30 9.25 2.99 25.25
N LEU A 31 9.70 3.92 26.10
CA LEU A 31 10.33 3.59 27.38
C LEU A 31 9.36 2.86 28.32
N HIS A 32 8.07 3.24 28.35
CA HIS A 32 7.06 2.55 29.15
C HIS A 32 6.85 1.12 28.64
N ILE A 33 6.66 0.94 27.33
CA ILE A 33 6.50 -0.38 26.72
C ILE A 33 7.73 -1.24 27.01
N TYR A 34 8.92 -0.73 26.71
CA TYR A 34 10.18 -1.44 26.94
C TYR A 34 10.32 -1.86 28.41
N ARG A 35 10.12 -0.95 29.37
CA ARG A 35 10.20 -1.31 30.80
C ARG A 35 9.15 -2.34 31.22
N ALA A 36 7.96 -2.32 30.61
CA ALA A 36 6.89 -3.25 30.92
C ALA A 36 7.13 -4.66 30.35
N VAL A 37 7.82 -4.79 29.22
CA VAL A 37 7.97 -6.09 28.52
C VAL A 37 9.41 -6.57 28.34
N ARG A 38 10.43 -5.81 28.77
CA ARG A 38 11.85 -6.18 28.58
C ARG A 38 12.25 -7.49 29.26
N ASP A 39 11.59 -7.81 30.37
CA ASP A 39 11.87 -9.00 31.20
C ASP A 39 10.90 -10.14 30.84
N ARG A 40 10.18 -10.02 29.71
CA ARG A 40 9.30 -11.06 29.19
C ARG A 40 10.15 -12.18 28.59
N HIS A 41 9.92 -13.39 29.06
CA HIS A 41 10.61 -14.58 28.62
C HIS A 41 9.63 -15.68 28.22
N LYS A 42 10.12 -16.69 27.47
CA LYS A 42 9.39 -17.91 27.12
C LYS A 42 8.16 -17.66 26.23
N ASP A 43 8.29 -16.76 25.27
CA ASP A 43 7.28 -16.62 24.24
C ASP A 43 7.29 -17.83 23.29
N VAL A 44 6.10 -18.23 22.86
CA VAL A 44 5.94 -19.27 21.84
C VAL A 44 6.14 -18.63 20.47
N LEU A 45 6.83 -19.34 19.57
CA LEU A 45 6.92 -18.92 18.18
C LEU A 45 5.54 -18.74 17.56
N LYS A 46 5.25 -17.48 17.28
CA LYS A 46 4.13 -17.04 16.48
C LYS A 46 4.64 -16.25 15.30
N TRP A 47 4.03 -16.48 14.16
CA TRP A 47 4.37 -15.76 12.95
C TRP A 47 3.17 -15.64 12.03
N GLY A 48 3.26 -14.80 11.03
CA GLY A 48 2.18 -14.59 10.08
C GLY A 48 2.67 -13.90 8.83
N ASP A 49 1.90 -14.07 7.75
CA ASP A 49 2.14 -13.41 6.49
C ASP A 49 1.09 -12.31 6.22
N GLU A 50 1.50 -11.27 5.51
CA GLU A 50 0.60 -10.25 4.96
C GLU A 50 0.78 -10.25 3.44
N VAL A 51 -0.33 -10.42 2.70
CA VAL A 51 -0.34 -10.46 1.24
C VAL A 51 -1.19 -9.31 0.73
N GLU A 52 -0.61 -8.52 -0.16
CA GLU A 52 -1.28 -7.40 -0.81
C GLU A 52 -1.82 -7.83 -2.18
N TYR A 53 -3.05 -7.41 -2.49
CA TYR A 53 -3.77 -7.76 -3.71
C TYR A 53 -4.20 -6.49 -4.45
N MET A 54 -4.10 -6.51 -5.77
CA MET A 54 -4.71 -5.52 -6.66
C MET A 54 -6.04 -6.06 -7.20
N LEU A 55 -7.05 -5.21 -7.23
CA LEU A 55 -8.34 -5.46 -7.85
C LEU A 55 -8.30 -5.03 -9.31
N VAL A 56 -8.54 -5.96 -10.23
CA VAL A 56 -8.50 -5.71 -11.67
C VAL A 56 -9.83 -6.08 -12.34
N LYS A 57 -10.17 -5.40 -13.43
CA LYS A 57 -11.25 -5.78 -14.34
C LYS A 57 -10.70 -6.11 -15.72
N PHE A 58 -11.12 -7.25 -16.24
CA PHE A 58 -10.89 -7.68 -17.61
C PHE A 58 -12.01 -7.16 -18.50
N ASP A 59 -11.64 -6.34 -19.47
CA ASP A 59 -12.50 -5.91 -20.56
C ASP A 59 -12.10 -6.72 -21.80
N HIS A 60 -12.77 -7.87 -21.97
CA HIS A 60 -12.45 -8.82 -23.03
C HIS A 60 -12.74 -8.26 -24.43
N GLU A 61 -13.78 -7.44 -24.55
CA GLU A 61 -14.17 -6.80 -25.82
C GLU A 61 -13.10 -5.83 -26.30
N ASN A 62 -12.64 -4.93 -25.42
CA ASN A 62 -11.64 -3.92 -25.77
C ASN A 62 -10.20 -4.39 -25.56
N LYS A 63 -10.00 -5.64 -25.10
CA LYS A 63 -8.70 -6.23 -24.75
C LYS A 63 -7.90 -5.37 -23.76
N LYS A 64 -8.58 -4.89 -22.71
CA LYS A 64 -7.98 -4.03 -21.67
C LYS A 64 -8.07 -4.70 -20.29
N VAL A 65 -7.08 -4.40 -19.46
CA VAL A 65 -7.11 -4.69 -18.02
C VAL A 65 -6.90 -3.38 -17.29
N ARG A 66 -7.72 -3.10 -16.28
CA ARG A 66 -7.71 -1.86 -15.50
C ARG A 66 -7.82 -2.15 -14.02
N LEU A 67 -7.26 -1.26 -13.20
CA LEU A 67 -7.40 -1.30 -11.74
C LEU A 67 -8.76 -0.78 -11.32
N VAL A 68 -9.51 -1.53 -10.51
CA VAL A 68 -10.87 -1.15 -10.07
C VAL A 68 -10.80 -0.44 -8.74
N LEU A 69 -11.29 0.79 -8.68
CA LEU A 69 -11.17 1.68 -7.51
C LEU A 69 -12.23 1.39 -6.43
N CYS A 70 -12.47 0.11 -6.13
CA CYS A 70 -13.53 -0.38 -5.24
C CYS A 70 -13.00 -1.07 -3.96
N GLY A 71 -11.72 -0.91 -3.62
CA GLY A 71 -11.07 -1.56 -2.49
C GLY A 71 -11.77 -1.33 -1.16
N GLU A 72 -12.32 -0.14 -0.92
CA GLU A 72 -13.11 0.18 0.28
C GLU A 72 -14.40 -0.66 0.37
N GLU A 73 -15.17 -0.75 -0.71
CA GLU A 73 -16.43 -1.50 -0.75
C GLU A 73 -16.19 -3.00 -0.56
N VAL A 74 -15.15 -3.53 -1.23
CA VAL A 74 -14.73 -4.92 -1.12
C VAL A 74 -14.26 -5.21 0.31
N LEU A 75 -13.39 -4.36 0.86
CA LEU A 75 -12.89 -4.49 2.23
C LEU A 75 -14.01 -4.49 3.26
N GLN A 76 -14.95 -3.54 3.16
CA GLN A 76 -16.08 -3.44 4.07
C GLN A 76 -16.91 -4.73 4.03
N THR A 77 -17.21 -5.23 2.84
CA THR A 77 -17.96 -6.49 2.65
C THR A 77 -17.24 -7.69 3.27
N LEU A 78 -15.92 -7.78 3.09
CA LEU A 78 -15.11 -8.86 3.65
C LEU A 78 -15.08 -8.81 5.18
N GLN A 79 -14.91 -7.62 5.77
CA GLN A 79 -14.92 -7.46 7.22
C GLN A 79 -16.30 -7.76 7.84
N ASP A 80 -17.37 -7.33 7.16
CA ASP A 80 -18.76 -7.56 7.61
C ASP A 80 -19.15 -9.04 7.54
N LYS A 81 -18.63 -9.79 6.57
CA LYS A 81 -18.81 -11.25 6.49
C LYS A 81 -17.83 -12.04 7.36
N GLY A 82 -16.73 -11.42 7.76
CA GLY A 82 -15.61 -12.07 8.45
C GLY A 82 -15.50 -11.67 9.92
N GLU A 83 -14.43 -10.94 10.24
CA GLU A 83 -13.99 -10.65 11.62
C GLU A 83 -15.03 -9.91 12.48
N LYS A 84 -15.96 -9.16 11.90
CA LYS A 84 -17.02 -8.46 12.66
C LYS A 84 -18.14 -9.40 13.13
N VAL A 85 -18.36 -10.51 12.44
CA VAL A 85 -19.37 -11.53 12.80
C VAL A 85 -18.73 -12.66 13.59
N ASN A 86 -17.51 -13.06 13.22
CA ASN A 86 -16.76 -14.09 13.90
C ASN A 86 -15.38 -13.54 14.31
N PRO A 87 -15.16 -13.22 15.59
CA PRO A 87 -13.84 -12.77 16.06
C PRO A 87 -12.70 -13.77 15.80
N ASN A 88 -13.03 -15.06 15.62
CA ASN A 88 -12.10 -16.12 15.27
C ASN A 88 -12.14 -16.45 13.77
N HIS A 89 -12.54 -15.49 12.92
CA HIS A 89 -12.54 -15.67 11.48
C HIS A 89 -11.11 -16.00 11.01
N PRO A 90 -10.91 -17.01 10.14
CA PRO A 90 -9.58 -17.52 9.79
C PRO A 90 -8.75 -16.61 8.87
N THR A 91 -9.31 -15.48 8.44
CA THR A 91 -8.69 -14.47 7.58
C THR A 91 -9.08 -13.09 8.08
N LEU A 92 -8.17 -12.12 7.96
CA LEU A 92 -8.42 -10.70 8.26
C LEU A 92 -8.07 -9.86 7.04
N TRP A 93 -8.76 -8.72 6.91
CA TRP A 93 -8.62 -7.83 5.75
C TRP A 93 -8.37 -6.39 6.18
N ARG A 94 -7.37 -5.75 5.58
CA ARG A 94 -6.94 -4.38 5.89
C ARG A 94 -6.89 -3.52 4.62
N PRO A 95 -7.11 -2.20 4.75
CA PRO A 95 -6.94 -1.28 3.63
C PRO A 95 -5.46 -1.06 3.32
N GLU A 96 -5.17 -0.82 2.05
CA GLU A 96 -3.85 -0.40 1.57
C GLU A 96 -3.89 0.98 0.89
N TYR A 97 -2.72 1.53 0.53
CA TYR A 97 -2.60 2.85 -0.07
C TYR A 97 -3.44 3.03 -1.34
N GLY A 98 -3.44 2.05 -2.25
CA GLY A 98 -4.23 2.11 -3.48
C GLY A 98 -5.71 1.90 -3.19
N SER A 99 -6.60 2.69 -3.80
CA SER A 99 -8.05 2.45 -3.72
C SER A 99 -8.48 1.18 -4.47
N TYR A 100 -7.57 0.58 -5.24
CA TYR A 100 -7.69 -0.71 -5.88
C TYR A 100 -6.97 -1.84 -5.12
N MET A 101 -6.51 -1.60 -3.89
CA MET A 101 -5.75 -2.58 -3.11
C MET A 101 -6.50 -3.07 -1.87
N ILE A 102 -6.27 -4.32 -1.51
CA ILE A 102 -6.64 -4.92 -0.22
C ILE A 102 -5.46 -5.76 0.32
N GLU A 103 -5.26 -5.77 1.63
CA GLU A 103 -4.28 -6.62 2.32
C GLU A 103 -5.01 -7.73 3.07
N GLY A 104 -4.55 -8.98 2.90
CA GLY A 104 -5.10 -10.14 3.60
C GLY A 104 -4.05 -10.80 4.49
N THR A 105 -4.44 -11.16 5.71
CA THR A 105 -3.59 -11.88 6.70
C THR A 105 -4.32 -13.12 7.23
N PRO A 106 -3.63 -14.09 7.85
CA PRO A 106 -4.33 -15.12 8.61
C PRO A 106 -5.11 -14.50 9.79
N GLY A 107 -6.20 -15.16 10.17
CA GLY A 107 -7.09 -14.81 11.28
C GLY A 107 -6.39 -14.73 12.63
N GLN A 108 -5.41 -15.62 12.80
CA GLN A 108 -4.58 -15.75 13.98
C GLN A 108 -3.14 -16.04 13.51
N PRO A 109 -2.12 -15.67 14.31
CA PRO A 109 -0.75 -16.06 14.00
C PRO A 109 -0.62 -17.59 13.95
N TYR A 110 0.17 -18.09 13.00
CA TYR A 110 0.56 -19.48 12.92
C TYR A 110 1.40 -19.89 14.13
N GLY A 111 1.35 -21.17 14.48
CA GLY A 111 2.24 -21.74 15.49
C GLY A 111 3.67 -21.99 14.99
N GLY A 112 4.54 -22.41 15.91
CA GLY A 112 5.95 -22.67 15.62
C GLY A 112 6.32 -24.09 15.25
N THR A 113 5.35 -25.00 15.13
CA THR A 113 5.64 -26.40 14.76
C THR A 113 5.81 -26.52 13.25
N MET A 114 6.57 -27.52 12.79
CA MET A 114 6.76 -27.76 11.35
C MET A 114 5.44 -28.02 10.62
N SER A 115 4.44 -28.60 11.30
CA SER A 115 3.12 -28.86 10.73
C SER A 115 2.35 -27.58 10.36
N GLU A 116 2.58 -26.48 11.06
CA GLU A 116 1.90 -25.20 10.82
C GLU A 116 2.30 -24.58 9.48
N PHE A 117 3.53 -24.81 9.02
CA PHE A 117 3.98 -24.37 7.69
C PHE A 117 3.14 -24.96 6.56
N ASN A 118 2.59 -26.16 6.73
CA ASN A 118 1.73 -26.79 5.74
C ASN A 118 0.35 -26.12 5.62
N THR A 119 -0.03 -25.26 6.57
CA THR A 119 -1.35 -24.59 6.59
C THR A 119 -1.36 -23.24 5.88
N VAL A 120 -0.17 -22.66 5.62
CA VAL A 120 0.01 -21.31 5.07
C VAL A 120 -0.64 -21.18 3.69
N GLN A 121 -0.34 -22.13 2.80
CA GLN A 121 -0.88 -22.11 1.44
C GLN A 121 -2.41 -22.26 1.44
N ASP A 122 -2.96 -23.09 2.32
CA ASP A 122 -4.41 -23.26 2.43
C ASP A 122 -5.08 -21.99 2.97
N ASN A 123 -4.46 -21.30 3.92
CA ASN A 123 -4.93 -20.00 4.38
C ASN A 123 -4.88 -18.93 3.27
N MET A 124 -3.78 -18.85 2.52
CA MET A 124 -3.66 -17.96 1.35
C MET A 124 -4.70 -18.27 0.27
N ARG A 125 -4.98 -19.56 0.02
CA ARG A 125 -6.02 -20.00 -0.92
C ARG A 125 -7.40 -19.56 -0.44
N LYS A 126 -7.68 -19.70 0.86
CA LYS A 126 -8.93 -19.26 1.48
C LYS A 126 -9.13 -17.75 1.34
N ARG A 127 -8.10 -16.94 1.64
CA ARG A 127 -8.12 -15.48 1.41
C ARG A 127 -8.48 -15.15 -0.04
N ARG A 128 -7.82 -15.80 -1.01
CA ARG A 128 -8.09 -15.57 -2.43
C ARG A 128 -9.53 -15.93 -2.81
N GLN A 129 -10.05 -17.06 -2.33
CA GLN A 129 -11.43 -17.49 -2.60
C GLN A 129 -12.45 -16.53 -2.00
N GLU A 130 -12.23 -16.08 -0.77
CA GLU A 130 -13.11 -15.15 -0.07
C GLU A 130 -13.15 -13.79 -0.77
N ALA A 131 -11.99 -13.22 -1.11
CA ALA A 131 -11.93 -11.98 -1.89
C ALA A 131 -12.60 -12.14 -3.26
N ALA A 132 -12.32 -13.22 -3.99
CA ALA A 132 -12.96 -13.47 -5.28
C ALA A 132 -14.49 -13.60 -5.19
N SER A 133 -15.02 -14.13 -4.07
CA SER A 133 -16.46 -14.34 -3.87
C SER A 133 -17.29 -13.06 -3.78
N VAL A 134 -16.63 -11.91 -3.53
CA VAL A 134 -17.29 -10.60 -3.43
C VAL A 134 -17.01 -9.69 -4.62
N LEU A 135 -16.25 -10.17 -5.61
CA LEU A 135 -15.98 -9.42 -6.84
C LEU A 135 -17.11 -9.60 -7.87
N LYS A 136 -17.23 -8.64 -8.78
CA LYS A 136 -18.22 -8.68 -9.86
C LYS A 136 -17.70 -9.52 -11.03
N GLU A 137 -18.56 -9.72 -12.01
CA GLU A 137 -18.18 -10.41 -13.24
C GLU A 137 -16.98 -9.72 -13.93
N ASN A 138 -16.06 -10.56 -14.42
CA ASN A 138 -14.79 -10.18 -15.05
C ASN A 138 -13.86 -9.35 -14.15
N GLU A 139 -14.07 -9.35 -12.83
CA GLU A 139 -13.12 -8.81 -11.86
C GLU A 139 -12.33 -9.93 -11.19
N ALA A 140 -11.08 -9.64 -10.83
CA ALA A 140 -10.22 -10.59 -10.14
C ALA A 140 -9.31 -9.91 -9.12
N VAL A 141 -8.87 -10.70 -8.14
CA VAL A 141 -7.76 -10.35 -7.25
C VAL A 141 -6.43 -10.85 -7.84
N CYS A 142 -5.48 -9.94 -8.01
CA CYS A 142 -4.15 -10.24 -8.54
C CYS A 142 -3.08 -9.93 -7.50
N THR A 143 -2.16 -10.87 -7.29
CA THR A 143 -0.96 -10.68 -6.45
C THR A 143 0.22 -10.39 -7.36
N VAL A 144 0.17 -9.24 -8.04
CA VAL A 144 1.25 -8.74 -8.88
C VAL A 144 1.97 -7.62 -8.14
N THR A 145 3.30 -7.60 -8.17
CA THR A 145 4.08 -6.57 -7.46
C THR A 145 3.76 -5.18 -8.01
N SER A 146 3.84 -4.99 -9.32
CA SER A 146 3.56 -3.70 -9.96
C SER A 146 2.56 -3.89 -11.08
N PHE A 147 1.55 -3.03 -11.14
CA PHE A 147 0.63 -3.00 -12.28
C PHE A 147 1.37 -2.41 -13.49
N PRO A 148 1.53 -3.13 -14.62
CA PRO A 148 2.42 -2.69 -15.70
C PRO A 148 2.05 -1.37 -16.36
N ARG A 149 0.77 -0.97 -16.29
CA ARG A 149 0.25 0.27 -16.88
C ARG A 149 -0.10 1.32 -15.82
N LEU A 150 0.46 1.23 -14.61
CA LEU A 150 0.18 2.20 -13.55
C LEU A 150 0.53 3.62 -14.04
N GLY A 151 -0.39 4.57 -13.87
CA GLY A 151 -0.20 5.96 -14.33
C GLY A 151 -0.32 6.17 -15.86
N CYS A 152 -0.53 5.14 -16.66
CA CYS A 152 -0.81 5.28 -18.09
C CYS A 152 -2.25 5.73 -18.35
N PRO A 153 -2.58 6.39 -19.47
CA PRO A 153 -3.97 6.77 -19.79
C PRO A 153 -4.94 5.58 -19.70
N GLY A 154 -6.08 5.80 -19.03
CA GLY A 154 -7.13 4.81 -18.85
C GLY A 154 -6.79 3.61 -17.96
N PHE A 155 -5.79 3.70 -17.07
CA PHE A 155 -5.37 2.56 -16.25
C PHE A 155 -6.35 2.19 -15.11
N THR A 156 -7.24 3.10 -14.72
CA THR A 156 -8.23 2.89 -13.65
C THR A 156 -9.63 2.66 -14.19
N LEU A 157 -10.50 2.10 -13.33
CA LEU A 157 -11.94 2.01 -13.53
C LEU A 157 -12.67 2.44 -12.24
N PRO A 158 -13.51 3.50 -12.27
CA PRO A 158 -13.70 4.41 -13.40
C PRO A 158 -12.41 5.15 -13.81
N GLU A 159 -12.39 5.68 -15.03
CA GLU A 159 -11.26 6.46 -15.52
C GLU A 159 -11.29 7.87 -14.92
N TYR A 160 -10.17 8.28 -14.33
CA TYR A 160 -9.99 9.61 -13.76
C TYR A 160 -8.77 10.29 -14.37
N LYS A 161 -8.85 11.62 -14.47
CA LYS A 161 -7.71 12.44 -14.88
C LYS A 161 -6.89 12.82 -13.66
N PRO A 162 -5.55 12.86 -13.75
CA PRO A 162 -4.70 13.40 -12.70
C PRO A 162 -5.04 14.87 -12.38
N THR A 163 -4.76 15.28 -11.14
CA THR A 163 -4.94 16.66 -10.67
C THR A 163 -3.56 17.29 -10.41
N PRO A 164 -2.84 17.75 -11.45
CA PRO A 164 -1.47 18.26 -11.35
C PRO A 164 -1.42 19.71 -10.84
N VAL A 165 -2.23 20.03 -9.83
CA VAL A 165 -2.32 21.35 -9.20
C VAL A 165 -2.25 21.22 -7.69
N GLU A 166 -1.96 22.32 -7.00
CA GLU A 166 -1.67 22.29 -5.56
C GLU A 166 -2.83 21.79 -4.68
N GLY A 167 -4.07 21.90 -5.18
CA GLY A 167 -5.24 21.32 -4.52
C GLY A 167 -5.25 19.79 -4.45
N GLY A 168 -4.55 19.13 -5.38
CA GLY A 168 -4.38 17.68 -5.43
C GLY A 168 -3.49 17.15 -4.31
N ALA A 169 -3.80 15.96 -3.80
CA ALA A 169 -2.99 15.28 -2.81
C ALA A 169 -1.59 14.97 -3.36
N SER A 170 -1.52 14.35 -4.53
CA SER A 170 -0.26 13.98 -5.18
C SER A 170 0.36 15.07 -6.05
N LYS A 171 -0.47 15.93 -6.67
CA LYS A 171 -0.05 16.86 -7.75
C LYS A 171 0.60 16.11 -8.95
N SER A 172 0.32 14.82 -9.10
CA SER A 172 0.95 13.97 -10.11
C SER A 172 0.45 14.31 -11.52
N LEU A 173 1.35 14.16 -12.50
CA LEU A 173 1.01 14.21 -13.92
C LEU A 173 0.30 12.95 -14.43
N PHE A 174 0.40 11.83 -13.70
CA PHE A 174 0.04 10.50 -14.20
C PHE A 174 -0.97 9.77 -13.28
N PHE A 175 -0.92 10.03 -11.97
CA PHE A 175 -1.67 9.29 -10.97
C PHE A 175 -2.84 10.12 -10.43
N PRO A 176 -4.11 9.76 -10.70
CA PRO A 176 -5.27 10.45 -10.15
C PRO A 176 -5.39 10.24 -8.64
N ASP A 177 -5.86 11.24 -7.92
CA ASP A 177 -6.00 11.15 -6.46
C ASP A 177 -7.10 10.15 -6.06
N GLU A 178 -8.05 9.84 -6.94
CA GLU A 178 -9.06 8.79 -6.77
C GLU A 178 -8.44 7.39 -6.71
N ALA A 179 -7.23 7.21 -7.24
CA ALA A 179 -6.49 5.97 -7.11
C ALA A 179 -5.80 5.82 -5.74
N ILE A 180 -5.85 6.86 -4.89
CA ILE A 180 -5.46 6.82 -3.48
C ILE A 180 -6.67 6.38 -2.66
N ASN A 181 -6.44 5.49 -1.69
CA ASN A 181 -7.47 5.04 -0.78
C ASN A 181 -8.14 6.22 -0.05
N LYS A 182 -9.47 6.18 0.01
CA LYS A 182 -10.32 7.25 0.54
C LYS A 182 -10.11 7.51 2.04
N HIS A 183 -9.54 6.56 2.78
CA HIS A 183 -9.23 6.80 4.19
C HIS A 183 -8.26 7.99 4.31
N PRO A 184 -8.59 9.02 5.12
CA PRO A 184 -7.93 10.33 5.08
C PRO A 184 -6.43 10.28 5.42
N ARG A 185 -5.98 9.22 6.09
CA ARG A 185 -4.56 8.92 6.32
C ARG A 185 -3.73 8.95 5.03
N PHE A 186 -4.22 8.33 3.95
CA PHE A 186 -3.40 8.09 2.75
C PHE A 186 -3.20 9.37 1.95
N SER A 187 -4.28 10.10 1.64
CA SER A 187 -4.20 11.39 0.95
C SER A 187 -3.42 12.43 1.76
N THR A 188 -3.59 12.44 3.09
CA THR A 188 -2.82 13.34 3.97
C THR A 188 -1.34 12.98 4.00
N LEU A 189 -0.99 11.69 4.03
CA LEU A 189 0.41 11.25 3.95
C LEU A 189 1.06 11.70 2.64
N THR A 190 0.39 11.48 1.50
CA THR A 190 0.85 11.91 0.18
C THR A 190 1.10 13.42 0.14
N ARG A 191 0.10 14.20 0.58
CA ARG A 191 0.19 15.66 0.65
C ARG A 191 1.33 16.11 1.56
N ASN A 192 1.37 15.62 2.80
CA ASN A 192 2.35 16.07 3.80
C ASN A 192 3.80 15.74 3.40
N ILE A 193 4.05 14.61 2.73
CA ILE A 193 5.38 14.29 2.19
C ILE A 193 5.80 15.33 1.16
N ARG A 194 4.92 15.67 0.21
CA ARG A 194 5.16 16.68 -0.82
C ARG A 194 5.43 18.05 -0.21
N HIS A 195 4.58 18.52 0.70
CA HIS A 195 4.77 19.81 1.38
C HIS A 195 6.03 19.85 2.27
N ARG A 196 6.37 18.74 2.93
CA ARG A 196 7.61 18.65 3.70
C ARG A 196 8.85 18.72 2.81
N ARG A 197 8.79 18.08 1.64
CA ARG A 197 9.89 18.05 0.67
C ARG A 197 10.03 19.38 -0.08
N GLY A 198 8.93 20.08 -0.32
CA GLY A 198 8.87 21.31 -1.12
C GLY A 198 8.74 21.06 -2.64
N GLU A 199 8.70 19.79 -3.04
CA GLU A 199 8.55 19.30 -4.42
C GLU A 199 7.89 17.90 -4.35
N LYS A 200 7.36 17.42 -5.48
CA LYS A 200 6.87 16.06 -5.69
C LYS A 200 7.96 15.04 -5.38
N VAL A 201 7.53 13.83 -5.06
CA VAL A 201 8.45 12.69 -5.06
C VAL A 201 8.93 12.44 -6.48
N VAL A 202 10.17 12.01 -6.64
CA VAL A 202 10.79 11.79 -7.95
C VAL A 202 11.39 10.40 -7.97
N ILE A 203 10.94 9.57 -8.91
CA ILE A 203 11.46 8.24 -9.16
C ILE A 203 11.88 8.20 -10.63
N ASN A 204 13.15 7.85 -10.87
CA ASN A 204 13.70 7.64 -12.21
C ASN A 204 14.16 6.20 -12.29
N VAL A 205 13.53 5.37 -13.13
CA VAL A 205 13.91 3.97 -13.35
C VAL A 205 14.56 3.83 -14.73
N PRO A 206 15.75 3.23 -14.88
CA PRO A 206 16.38 3.08 -16.18
C PRO A 206 15.45 2.41 -17.19
N ILE A 207 15.29 3.02 -18.37
CA ILE A 207 14.45 2.43 -19.42
C ILE A 207 15.18 1.23 -20.06
N PHE A 208 14.42 0.18 -20.38
CA PHE A 208 14.96 -0.91 -21.18
C PHE A 208 15.27 -0.44 -22.61
N LYS A 209 16.52 -0.62 -23.04
CA LYS A 209 17.00 -0.24 -24.38
C LYS A 209 16.84 -1.41 -25.34
N ASP A 210 15.70 -1.46 -26.02
CA ASP A 210 15.49 -2.33 -27.17
C ASP A 210 15.94 -1.64 -28.46
N LYS A 211 15.93 -2.37 -29.59
CA LYS A 211 16.25 -1.90 -30.94
C LYS A 211 15.49 -0.63 -31.34
N ASN A 212 14.26 -0.48 -30.86
CA ASN A 212 13.37 0.65 -31.18
C ASN A 212 13.12 1.59 -30.00
N THR A 213 13.78 1.40 -28.85
CA THR A 213 13.71 2.39 -27.77
C THR A 213 14.50 3.63 -28.21
N PRO A 214 13.90 4.84 -28.19
CA PRO A 214 14.63 6.06 -28.52
C PRO A 214 15.91 6.20 -27.68
N SER A 215 17.01 6.68 -28.27
CA SER A 215 18.26 6.91 -27.55
C SER A 215 18.87 8.28 -27.94
N PRO A 216 18.87 9.27 -27.03
CA PRO A 216 18.33 9.18 -25.68
C PRO A 216 16.80 9.06 -25.68
N PHE A 217 16.25 8.30 -24.72
CA PHE A 217 14.83 8.36 -24.42
C PHE A 217 14.56 9.62 -23.60
N ILE A 218 13.69 10.49 -24.12
CA ILE A 218 13.31 11.76 -23.52
C ILE A 218 11.79 11.82 -23.44
N GLU A 219 11.26 11.93 -22.23
CA GLU A 219 9.83 12.15 -22.02
C GLU A 219 9.48 13.63 -22.14
N THR A 220 8.26 13.89 -22.62
CA THR A 220 7.71 15.25 -22.72
C THR A 220 6.46 15.35 -21.87
N PHE A 221 6.32 16.45 -21.12
CA PHE A 221 5.22 16.64 -20.17
C PHE A 221 4.41 17.91 -20.51
N PRO A 222 3.37 17.81 -21.36
CA PRO A 222 2.63 19.00 -21.82
C PRO A 222 1.92 19.79 -20.71
N ASN A 223 1.53 19.12 -19.62
CA ASN A 223 0.78 19.71 -18.51
C ASN A 223 1.65 19.94 -17.26
N ASP A 224 2.96 19.97 -17.43
CA ASP A 224 3.91 20.18 -16.33
C ASP A 224 4.08 21.67 -15.99
N ASP A 225 4.29 21.97 -14.72
CA ASP A 225 4.60 23.31 -14.21
C ASP A 225 6.11 23.59 -14.19
N GLY A 226 6.90 22.76 -14.88
CA GLY A 226 8.35 22.80 -14.99
C GLY A 226 9.08 21.87 -14.01
N GLU A 227 8.36 21.33 -13.02
CA GLU A 227 8.96 20.47 -11.99
C GLU A 227 9.38 19.11 -12.55
N ALA A 228 8.54 18.46 -13.35
CA ALA A 228 8.87 17.18 -13.97
C ALA A 228 9.95 17.30 -15.04
N ALA A 229 9.88 18.34 -15.89
CA ALA A 229 10.89 18.59 -16.91
C ALA A 229 12.30 18.78 -16.32
N LYS A 230 12.39 19.37 -15.11
CA LYS A 230 13.65 19.52 -14.38
C LYS A 230 14.12 18.24 -13.68
N ALA A 231 13.19 17.39 -13.24
CA ALA A 231 13.46 16.21 -12.44
C ALA A 231 13.69 14.92 -13.25
N ALA A 232 13.12 14.82 -14.44
CA ALA A 232 13.27 13.68 -15.34
C ALA A 232 14.69 13.59 -15.90
N LYS A 233 15.17 12.35 -16.09
CA LYS A 233 16.51 12.07 -16.63
C LYS A 233 16.42 11.41 -18.02
N PRO A 234 17.32 11.74 -18.97
CA PRO A 234 17.44 11.00 -20.22
C PRO A 234 17.70 9.51 -19.98
N ASP A 235 17.04 8.63 -20.73
CA ASP A 235 17.10 7.16 -20.58
C ASP A 235 16.48 6.59 -19.28
N TYR A 236 15.56 7.31 -18.64
CA TYR A 236 14.80 6.84 -17.49
C TYR A 236 13.30 7.04 -17.70
N ILE A 237 12.50 6.10 -17.18
CA ILE A 237 11.07 6.27 -16.94
C ILE A 237 10.90 7.18 -15.72
N TYR A 238 10.15 8.27 -15.89
CA TYR A 238 9.87 9.24 -14.84
C TYR A 238 8.53 8.95 -14.14
N MET A 239 8.52 8.98 -12.81
CA MET A 239 7.33 8.79 -11.97
C MET A 239 7.34 9.78 -10.80
N ASP A 240 6.20 10.42 -10.53
CA ASP A 240 6.11 11.61 -9.66
C ASP A 240 5.12 11.52 -8.49
N ALA A 241 4.65 10.30 -8.19
CA ALA A 241 3.62 10.06 -7.17
C ALA A 241 4.00 8.93 -6.22
N MET A 242 3.56 9.05 -4.96
CA MET A 242 3.69 7.99 -3.96
C MET A 242 3.00 6.69 -4.40
N GLY A 243 1.96 6.78 -5.22
CA GLY A 243 1.26 5.63 -5.78
C GLY A 243 2.12 4.73 -6.66
N PHE A 244 3.21 5.23 -7.26
CA PHE A 244 4.16 4.38 -7.99
C PHE A 244 5.06 3.52 -7.08
N GLY A 245 5.06 3.80 -5.77
CA GLY A 245 5.72 3.01 -4.75
C GLY A 245 4.72 2.22 -3.90
N MET A 246 3.86 2.93 -3.15
CA MET A 246 2.89 2.30 -2.24
C MET A 246 1.63 1.78 -2.93
N GLY A 247 1.41 2.07 -4.21
CA GLY A 247 0.38 1.40 -5.03
C GLY A 247 0.82 0.05 -5.59
N ASN A 248 1.96 -0.47 -5.14
CA ASN A 248 2.49 -1.79 -5.50
C ASN A 248 2.22 -2.80 -4.37
N CYS A 249 2.22 -4.08 -4.69
CA CYS A 249 2.06 -5.16 -3.73
C CYS A 249 3.39 -5.79 -3.31
N CYS A 250 3.44 -6.29 -2.08
CA CYS A 250 4.49 -7.15 -1.58
C CYS A 250 3.95 -8.35 -0.78
N LEU A 251 4.86 -9.25 -0.42
CA LEU A 251 4.64 -10.28 0.59
C LEU A 251 5.48 -9.89 1.80
N GLN A 252 4.84 -9.81 2.97
CA GLN A 252 5.51 -9.55 4.23
C GLN A 252 5.37 -10.76 5.14
N VAL A 253 6.39 -11.06 5.94
CA VAL A 253 6.34 -12.11 6.96
C VAL A 253 6.84 -11.53 8.28
N LYS A 254 6.07 -11.74 9.35
CA LYS A 254 6.36 -11.22 10.69
C LYS A 254 6.53 -12.38 11.66
N TYR A 255 7.56 -12.33 12.48
CA TYR A 255 7.86 -13.30 13.53
C TYR A 255 7.87 -12.61 14.89
N VAL A 256 7.37 -13.29 15.91
CA VAL A 256 7.62 -12.96 17.32
C VAL A 256 8.91 -13.65 17.74
N CYS A 257 9.78 -13.00 18.52
CA CYS A 257 10.98 -13.62 19.07
C CYS A 257 10.63 -14.46 20.32
N PHE A 258 11.40 -15.51 20.60
CA PHE A 258 10.98 -16.58 21.53
C PHE A 258 11.53 -16.42 22.94
N GLN A 259 12.78 -15.96 23.06
CA GLN A 259 13.49 -15.98 24.33
C GLN A 259 13.37 -14.66 25.09
N ASP A 260 13.70 -13.55 24.46
CA ASP A 260 13.61 -12.20 25.02
C ASP A 260 13.79 -11.13 23.92
N VAL A 261 13.78 -9.86 24.33
CA VAL A 261 13.97 -8.71 23.43
C VAL A 261 15.36 -8.70 22.77
N THR A 262 16.38 -9.33 23.34
CA THR A 262 17.74 -9.33 22.78
C THR A 262 17.87 -10.27 21.58
N GLU A 263 17.11 -11.37 21.53
CA GLU A 263 17.03 -12.26 20.36
C GLU A 263 16.48 -11.51 19.12
N CYS A 264 15.55 -10.57 19.32
CA CYS A 264 15.04 -9.73 18.23
C CYS A 264 16.09 -8.78 17.64
N CYS A 265 17.20 -8.56 18.34
CA CYS A 265 18.22 -7.58 18.01
C CYS A 265 19.54 -8.23 17.57
N LEU A 266 19.50 -9.51 17.14
CA LEU A 266 20.68 -10.17 16.57
C LEU A 266 21.29 -9.29 15.44
N PRO A 267 22.62 -9.14 15.42
CA PRO A 267 23.33 -8.29 14.46
C PRO A 267 23.15 -8.74 13.00
#